data_AF-A0A0F9R2K0-F1
#
_entry.id   AF-A0A0F9R2K0-F1
#
_cell.length_a   1.000
_cell.length_b   1.000
_cell.length_c   1.000
_cell.angle_alpha   90.00
_cell.angle_beta   90.00
_cell.angle_gamma   90.00
#
_symmetry.space_group_name_H-M   'P 1'
#
loop_
_entity.id
_entity.type
_entity.pdbx_description
1 polymer ?
#
loop_
_entity_poly.entity_id
_entity_poly.type
_entity_poly.pdbx_seq_one_letter_code
_entity_poly.pdbx_strand_id
1 'polypeptide(L)'
;MRHFVTICTLAGALLIPVVGLRGADESGAGNIYEKTMARAAKAGTLILFVYSTDTGENLSEQAKGVLLAKGKRTVTARIVVQFVPIDGTDRRYANYRGRIKGQSYPFWVLTKPDGEFLAGGDYDTVISDGTGSWKKTVAGLAKKFPPIGAKARKRIAKMLAQAQADLDAGGLGKVKRPLGKLGRVWYPKELAAQCTALRNAYDDKLRELTDRPGQLLAERKLVEAALAYQRLIDAFGSSDNEAKAARKDQQQLLTEYPEIRSRFTEQLRQRRAQAAAKAAGKPPPVADGSKDQAGNEAGQQAEADTPTPAPETPDEAALERRAASLVKLAQMYHGRDMIEKAKAKLTQCVETYPNTEAAEQARKLLRRWQ
;
A
#
# COMPACT_ATOMS: atom_id res chain seq x y z
N MET A 1 6.60 29.37 41.59
CA MET A 1 5.56 29.40 40.56
C MET A 1 6.02 28.62 39.34
N ARG A 2 5.69 27.32 39.30
CA ARG A 2 5.93 26.42 38.16
C ARG A 2 4.73 25.47 38.13
N HIS A 3 3.88 25.59 37.12
CA HIS A 3 2.80 24.63 36.91
C HIS A 3 3.33 23.44 36.13
N PHE A 4 3.42 22.31 36.83
CA PHE A 4 3.38 20.98 36.24
C PHE A 4 1.98 20.76 35.65
N VAL A 5 1.90 20.37 34.38
CA VAL A 5 0.69 19.77 33.82
C VAL A 5 1.00 18.34 33.42
N THR A 6 0.49 17.44 34.25
CA THR A 6 0.29 16.02 34.00
C THR A 6 -0.68 15.86 32.83
N ILE A 7 -0.28 15.15 31.76
CA ILE A 7 -1.22 14.65 30.75
C ILE A 7 -1.33 13.14 30.93
N CYS A 8 -2.42 12.75 31.57
CA CYS A 8 -2.88 11.37 31.65
C CYS A 8 -3.49 10.92 30.31
N THR A 9 -3.20 9.66 30.02
CA THR A 9 -3.80 8.73 29.08
C THR A 9 -5.32 8.84 29.03
N LEU A 10 -5.91 8.96 27.83
CA LEU A 10 -7.31 8.63 27.60
C LEU A 10 -7.47 7.88 26.27
N ALA A 11 -7.68 6.58 26.41
CA ALA A 11 -8.31 5.73 25.40
C ALA A 11 -9.72 6.26 25.14
N GLY A 12 -9.99 6.65 23.90
CA GLY A 12 -11.30 7.09 23.44
C GLY A 12 -11.68 6.35 22.17
N ALA A 13 -12.38 5.24 22.33
CA ALA A 13 -13.07 4.56 21.24
C ALA A 13 -14.09 5.51 20.62
N LEU A 14 -13.81 6.01 19.42
CA LEU A 14 -14.77 6.74 18.60
C LEU A 14 -15.76 5.74 17.99
N LEU A 15 -16.76 5.37 18.79
CA LEU A 15 -18.07 4.90 18.32
C LEU A 15 -18.75 6.09 17.65
N ILE A 16 -18.67 6.16 16.32
CA ILE A 16 -19.52 7.05 15.54
C ILE A 16 -20.94 6.47 15.59
N PRO A 17 -21.96 7.24 15.97
CA PRO A 17 -23.33 6.75 15.98
C PRO A 17 -23.74 6.41 14.55
N VAL A 18 -24.10 5.15 14.34
CA VAL A 18 -24.95 4.73 13.22
C VAL A 18 -26.26 5.50 13.39
N VAL A 19 -26.39 6.64 12.72
CA VAL A 19 -27.68 7.31 12.56
C VAL A 19 -28.53 6.37 11.72
N GLY A 20 -29.33 5.57 12.41
CA GLY A 20 -30.39 4.80 11.82
C GLY A 20 -31.38 5.76 11.16
N LEU A 21 -31.47 5.68 9.84
CA LEU A 21 -32.70 6.00 9.13
C LEU A 21 -33.71 4.89 9.45
N ARG A 22 -34.23 4.90 10.68
CA ARG A 22 -35.40 4.13 11.08
C ARG A 22 -36.62 4.99 10.73
N GLY A 23 -36.89 5.09 9.42
CA GLY A 23 -38.20 5.45 8.91
C GLY A 23 -38.95 4.15 8.67
N ALA A 24 -39.95 3.88 9.51
CA ALA A 24 -40.89 2.80 9.28
C ALA A 24 -41.66 3.07 7.98
N ASP A 25 -41.42 2.24 6.97
CA ASP A 25 -42.35 1.99 5.88
C ASP A 25 -42.35 0.47 5.68
N GLU A 26 -43.31 -0.21 6.30
CA GLU A 26 -43.64 -1.61 6.02
C GLU A 26 -44.36 -1.73 4.67
N SER A 27 -43.77 -1.17 3.62
CA SER A 27 -44.07 -1.57 2.26
C SER A 27 -43.14 -2.74 1.91
N GLY A 28 -43.67 -3.77 1.25
CA GLY A 28 -42.86 -4.93 0.80
C GLY A 28 -41.63 -4.54 -0.03
N ALA A 29 -41.64 -3.34 -0.62
CA ALA A 29 -40.54 -2.74 -1.36
C ALA A 29 -39.34 -2.31 -0.49
N GLY A 30 -39.56 -1.75 0.71
CA GLY A 30 -38.47 -1.33 1.63
C GLY A 30 -37.53 -2.48 1.98
N ASN A 31 -38.11 -3.65 2.23
CA ASN A 31 -37.39 -4.89 2.51
C ASN A 31 -36.56 -5.39 1.30
N ILE A 32 -37.04 -5.19 0.07
CA ILE A 32 -36.34 -5.60 -1.16
C ILE A 32 -35.07 -4.78 -1.38
N TYR A 33 -35.14 -3.46 -1.17
CA TYR A 33 -33.99 -2.58 -1.35
C TYR A 33 -32.87 -2.87 -0.36
N GLU A 34 -33.20 -2.96 0.93
CA GLU A 34 -32.22 -3.19 1.99
C GLU A 34 -31.50 -4.53 1.79
N LYS A 35 -32.25 -5.61 1.52
CA LYS A 35 -31.68 -6.93 1.24
C LYS A 35 -30.76 -6.90 0.02
N THR A 36 -31.19 -6.24 -1.06
CA THR A 36 -30.43 -6.14 -2.31
C THR A 36 -29.14 -5.34 -2.11
N MET A 37 -29.23 -4.20 -1.43
CA MET A 37 -28.10 -3.34 -1.12
C MET A 37 -27.11 -4.03 -0.18
N ALA A 38 -27.58 -4.70 0.88
CA ALA A 38 -26.74 -5.48 1.77
C ALA A 38 -26.02 -6.62 1.03
N ARG A 39 -26.71 -7.32 0.12
CA ARG A 39 -26.12 -8.36 -0.72
C ARG A 39 -25.03 -7.79 -1.63
N ALA A 40 -25.30 -6.67 -2.29
CA ALA A 40 -24.36 -6.01 -3.18
C ALA A 40 -23.15 -5.44 -2.43
N ALA A 41 -23.36 -4.85 -1.25
CA ALA A 41 -22.32 -4.40 -0.34
C ALA A 41 -21.42 -5.55 0.10
N LYS A 42 -22.01 -6.68 0.51
CA LYS A 42 -21.27 -7.89 0.89
C LYS A 42 -20.44 -8.41 -0.29
N ALA A 43 -21.00 -8.43 -1.50
CA ALA A 43 -20.30 -8.84 -2.71
C ALA A 43 -19.30 -7.79 -3.24
N GLY A 44 -19.43 -6.53 -2.81
CA GLY A 44 -18.65 -5.40 -3.33
C GLY A 44 -18.91 -5.17 -4.80
N THR A 45 -20.17 -5.15 -5.23
CA THR A 45 -20.55 -5.04 -6.63
C THR A 45 -21.72 -4.07 -6.86
N LEU A 46 -21.88 -3.60 -8.10
CA LEU A 46 -22.99 -2.77 -8.54
C LEU A 46 -24.33 -3.50 -8.44
N ILE A 47 -25.41 -2.72 -8.46
CA ILE A 47 -26.79 -3.20 -8.49
C ILE A 47 -27.45 -2.71 -9.77
N LEU A 48 -28.17 -3.58 -10.46
CA LEU A 48 -29.09 -3.23 -11.54
C LEU A 48 -30.52 -3.43 -11.04
N PHE A 49 -31.21 -2.33 -10.73
CA PHE A 49 -32.63 -2.35 -10.47
C PHE A 49 -33.40 -2.28 -11.79
N VAL A 50 -34.43 -3.11 -11.93
CA VAL A 50 -35.33 -3.11 -13.09
C VAL A 50 -36.74 -2.88 -12.56
N TYR A 51 -37.31 -1.75 -12.94
CA TYR A 51 -38.64 -1.33 -12.53
C TYR A 51 -39.65 -1.69 -13.61
N SER A 52 -40.70 -2.40 -13.22
CA SER A 52 -41.77 -2.84 -14.12
C SER A 52 -43.13 -2.71 -13.46
N THR A 53 -44.16 -2.45 -14.24
CA THR A 53 -45.54 -2.59 -13.81
C THR A 53 -45.92 -4.08 -13.74
N ASP A 54 -46.81 -4.42 -12.81
CA ASP A 54 -47.39 -5.77 -12.67
C ASP A 54 -48.56 -6.00 -13.65
N THR A 55 -49.02 -4.94 -14.32
CA THR A 55 -49.94 -5.06 -15.45
C THR A 55 -49.20 -5.79 -16.59
N GLY A 56 -49.64 -7.01 -16.90
CA GLY A 56 -49.05 -7.94 -17.86
C GLY A 56 -49.06 -7.49 -19.32
N GLU A 57 -48.59 -6.28 -19.61
CA GLU A 57 -48.30 -5.83 -20.96
C GLU A 57 -47.12 -6.65 -21.50
N ASN A 58 -47.34 -7.33 -22.64
CA ASN A 58 -46.38 -8.21 -23.31
C ASN A 58 -44.96 -7.61 -23.44
N LEU A 59 -44.85 -6.28 -23.51
CA LEU A 59 -43.59 -5.55 -23.62
C LEU A 59 -42.73 -5.62 -22.34
N SER A 60 -43.36 -5.63 -21.15
CA SER A 60 -42.70 -5.74 -19.85
C SER A 60 -42.13 -7.14 -19.63
N GLU A 61 -42.92 -8.17 -19.96
CA GLU A 61 -42.50 -9.58 -20.00
C GLU A 61 -41.34 -9.80 -21.00
N GLN A 62 -41.44 -9.24 -22.20
CA GLN A 62 -40.41 -9.36 -23.24
C GLN A 62 -39.10 -8.69 -22.82
N ALA A 63 -39.15 -7.48 -22.26
CA ALA A 63 -37.97 -6.77 -21.78
C ALA A 63 -37.34 -7.44 -20.53
N LYS A 64 -38.16 -7.97 -19.60
CA LYS A 64 -37.68 -8.86 -18.53
C LYS A 64 -36.98 -10.10 -19.10
N GLY A 65 -37.55 -10.72 -20.12
CA GLY A 65 -36.96 -11.82 -20.87
C GLY A 65 -35.60 -11.46 -21.50
N VAL A 66 -35.47 -10.28 -22.10
CA VAL A 66 -34.20 -9.77 -22.64
C VAL A 66 -33.17 -9.53 -21.53
N LEU A 67 -33.56 -8.92 -20.41
CA LEU A 67 -32.67 -8.67 -19.28
C LEU A 67 -32.18 -9.99 -18.65
N LEU A 68 -33.07 -10.97 -18.51
CA LEU A 68 -32.79 -12.29 -17.93
C LEU A 68 -32.01 -13.22 -18.88
N ALA A 69 -32.41 -13.33 -20.15
CA ALA A 69 -31.79 -14.26 -21.12
C ALA A 69 -30.47 -13.71 -21.66
N LYS A 70 -30.46 -12.43 -22.04
CA LYS A 70 -29.35 -11.76 -22.73
C LYS A 70 -28.33 -11.18 -21.73
N GLY A 71 -28.62 -11.15 -20.41
CA GLY A 71 -27.74 -10.70 -19.31
C GLY A 71 -27.08 -11.82 -18.47
N LYS A 72 -27.58 -13.06 -18.54
CA LYS A 72 -27.30 -14.13 -17.56
C LYS A 72 -25.89 -14.72 -17.52
N ARG A 73 -25.05 -14.57 -18.55
CA ARG A 73 -23.70 -15.17 -18.56
C ARG A 73 -22.56 -14.17 -18.31
N THR A 74 -22.68 -12.92 -18.77
CA THR A 74 -21.56 -11.96 -18.71
C THR A 74 -21.78 -10.82 -17.72
N VAL A 75 -23.03 -10.43 -17.47
CA VAL A 75 -23.38 -9.25 -16.64
C VAL A 75 -23.78 -9.67 -15.22
N THR A 76 -24.62 -10.69 -15.07
CA THR A 76 -25.09 -11.21 -13.76
C THR A 76 -23.97 -11.83 -12.91
N ALA A 77 -22.91 -12.36 -13.53
CA ALA A 77 -21.74 -12.83 -12.78
C ALA A 77 -21.00 -11.69 -12.06
N ARG A 78 -21.26 -10.43 -12.48
CA ARG A 78 -20.55 -9.24 -12.02
C ARG A 78 -21.44 -8.23 -11.33
N ILE A 79 -22.77 -8.35 -11.32
CA ILE A 79 -23.70 -7.32 -10.82
C ILE A 79 -24.89 -8.02 -10.15
N VAL A 80 -25.40 -7.45 -9.05
CA VAL A 80 -26.67 -7.92 -8.46
C VAL A 80 -27.83 -7.34 -9.26
N VAL A 81 -28.68 -8.18 -9.83
CA VAL A 81 -29.89 -7.74 -10.53
C VAL A 81 -31.10 -7.92 -9.62
N GLN A 82 -31.94 -6.89 -9.52
CA GLN A 82 -33.17 -6.93 -8.74
C GLN A 82 -34.32 -6.35 -9.55
N PHE A 83 -35.39 -7.12 -9.70
CA PHE A 83 -36.65 -6.64 -10.26
C PHE A 83 -37.49 -6.04 -9.14
N VAL A 84 -38.05 -4.87 -9.39
CA VAL A 84 -38.86 -4.12 -8.43
C VAL A 84 -40.20 -3.80 -9.09
N PRO A 85 -41.33 -4.21 -8.49
CA PRO A 85 -42.63 -3.75 -8.94
C PRO A 85 -42.75 -2.23 -8.69
N ILE A 86 -43.34 -1.51 -9.64
CA ILE A 86 -43.52 -0.06 -9.50
C ILE A 86 -44.62 0.21 -8.49
N ASP A 87 -44.26 0.91 -7.42
CA ASP A 87 -45.17 1.46 -6.43
C ASP A 87 -45.06 2.99 -6.47
N GLY A 88 -46.20 3.67 -6.68
CA GLY A 88 -46.26 5.14 -6.74
C GLY A 88 -45.88 5.83 -5.43
N THR A 89 -45.85 5.09 -4.32
CA THR A 89 -45.42 5.60 -3.00
C THR A 89 -43.92 5.47 -2.76
N ASP A 90 -43.19 4.73 -3.61
CA ASP A 90 -41.76 4.53 -3.44
C ASP A 90 -40.94 5.78 -3.82
N ARG A 91 -40.38 6.43 -2.79
CA ARG A 91 -39.50 7.60 -2.94
C ARG A 91 -38.24 7.30 -3.76
N ARG A 92 -37.71 6.07 -3.72
CA ARG A 92 -36.51 5.68 -4.48
C ARG A 92 -36.83 5.52 -5.95
N TYR A 93 -37.94 4.88 -6.27
CA TYR A 93 -38.51 4.87 -7.63
C TYR A 93 -38.59 6.30 -8.18
N ALA A 94 -39.24 7.24 -7.47
CA ALA A 94 -39.42 8.61 -7.95
C ALA A 94 -38.06 9.32 -8.21
N ASN A 95 -37.11 9.16 -7.29
CA ASN A 95 -35.76 9.74 -7.43
C ASN A 95 -35.01 9.19 -8.65
N TYR A 96 -34.99 7.86 -8.83
CA TYR A 96 -34.30 7.28 -9.97
C TYR A 96 -35.00 7.56 -11.29
N ARG A 97 -36.34 7.50 -11.31
CA ARG A 97 -37.14 7.77 -12.49
C ARG A 97 -36.85 9.18 -13.04
N GLY A 98 -36.76 10.18 -12.16
CA GLY A 98 -36.44 11.56 -12.54
C GLY A 98 -35.03 11.77 -13.14
N ARG A 99 -34.12 10.79 -13.02
CA ARG A 99 -32.75 10.86 -13.57
C ARG A 99 -32.61 10.17 -14.93
N ILE A 100 -33.63 9.44 -15.38
CA ILE A 100 -33.58 8.67 -16.62
C ILE A 100 -34.17 9.49 -17.76
N LYS A 101 -33.48 9.49 -18.90
CA LYS A 101 -34.03 10.01 -20.16
C LYS A 101 -34.99 8.98 -20.75
N GLY A 102 -36.17 9.42 -21.15
CA GLY A 102 -37.23 8.57 -21.69
C GLY A 102 -38.36 8.30 -20.69
N GLN A 103 -39.49 7.78 -21.17
CA GLN A 103 -40.66 7.52 -20.33
C GLN A 103 -41.24 6.11 -20.40
N SER A 104 -40.60 5.23 -21.16
CA SER A 104 -41.11 3.90 -21.40
C SER A 104 -40.86 2.95 -20.23
N TYR A 105 -41.71 1.94 -20.07
CA TYR A 105 -41.51 0.86 -19.11
C TYR A 105 -41.19 -0.46 -19.84
N PRO A 106 -40.42 -1.36 -19.21
CA PRO A 106 -39.69 -1.18 -17.96
C PRO A 106 -38.51 -0.23 -18.11
N PHE A 107 -38.07 0.35 -17.00
CA PHE A 107 -36.81 1.08 -16.95
C PHE A 107 -35.82 0.41 -16.00
N TRP A 108 -34.54 0.68 -16.21
CA TRP A 108 -33.45 0.12 -15.44
C TRP A 108 -32.55 1.20 -14.86
N VAL A 109 -31.95 0.88 -13.73
CA VAL A 109 -31.06 1.76 -12.99
C VAL A 109 -29.85 0.96 -12.53
N LEU A 110 -28.66 1.45 -12.84
CA LEU A 110 -27.42 0.92 -12.29
C LEU A 110 -26.94 1.82 -11.14
N THR A 111 -26.74 1.22 -9.97
CA THR A 111 -26.29 1.92 -8.76
C THR A 111 -25.08 1.25 -8.13
N LYS A 112 -24.38 1.99 -7.28
CA LYS A 112 -23.47 1.43 -6.28
C LYS A 112 -24.27 0.77 -5.13
N PRO A 113 -23.61 -0.02 -4.25
CA PRO A 113 -24.27 -0.66 -3.10
C PRO A 113 -25.02 0.25 -2.12
N ASP A 114 -24.63 1.52 -2.06
CA ASP A 114 -25.21 2.55 -1.20
C ASP A 114 -26.39 3.30 -1.87
N GLY A 115 -26.75 2.93 -3.10
CA GLY A 115 -27.81 3.58 -3.87
C GLY A 115 -27.36 4.79 -4.69
N GLU A 116 -26.05 5.09 -4.77
CA GLU A 116 -25.58 6.14 -5.67
C GLU A 116 -25.86 5.76 -7.13
N PHE A 117 -26.65 6.58 -7.82
CA PHE A 117 -27.01 6.41 -9.24
C PHE A 117 -25.79 6.59 -10.14
N LEU A 118 -25.57 5.65 -11.07
CA LEU A 118 -24.50 5.72 -12.06
C LEU A 118 -25.04 5.91 -13.48
N ALA A 119 -26.06 5.15 -13.85
CA ALA A 119 -26.67 5.17 -15.16
C ALA A 119 -28.08 4.59 -15.11
N GLY A 120 -28.89 4.88 -16.11
CA GLY A 120 -30.19 4.28 -16.28
C GLY A 120 -30.71 4.49 -17.69
N GLY A 121 -31.80 3.81 -18.01
CA GLY A 121 -32.46 3.87 -19.30
C GLY A 121 -33.82 3.20 -19.23
N ASP A 122 -34.62 3.35 -20.26
CA ASP A 122 -35.97 2.79 -20.36
C ASP A 122 -36.03 1.63 -21.37
N TYR A 123 -37.24 1.20 -21.74
CA TYR A 123 -37.50 0.10 -22.66
C TYR A 123 -36.70 0.23 -23.96
N ASP A 124 -36.63 1.41 -24.56
CA ASP A 124 -35.97 1.63 -25.84
C ASP A 124 -34.47 1.31 -25.75
N THR A 125 -33.86 1.65 -24.61
CA THR A 125 -32.46 1.30 -24.33
C THR A 125 -32.26 -0.19 -24.03
N VAL A 126 -33.32 -0.89 -23.57
CA VAL A 126 -33.30 -2.34 -23.30
C VAL A 126 -33.30 -3.14 -24.60
N ILE A 127 -34.14 -2.74 -25.56
CA ILE A 127 -34.30 -3.44 -26.84
C ILE A 127 -33.29 -3.02 -27.91
N SER A 128 -32.61 -1.88 -27.74
CA SER A 128 -31.54 -1.46 -28.64
C SER A 128 -30.33 -2.41 -28.61
N ASP A 129 -29.84 -2.82 -29.78
CA ASP A 129 -28.61 -3.61 -29.92
C ASP A 129 -27.37 -2.72 -30.26
N GLY A 130 -27.54 -1.40 -30.32
CA GLY A 130 -26.55 -0.41 -30.80
C GLY A 130 -25.64 0.22 -29.72
N THR A 131 -25.12 1.42 -30.00
CA THR A 131 -24.26 2.23 -29.09
C THR A 131 -25.01 2.78 -27.88
N GLY A 132 -26.34 2.88 -27.93
CA GLY A 132 -27.21 3.25 -26.80
C GLY A 132 -27.74 2.07 -25.98
N SER A 133 -27.27 0.85 -26.23
CA SER A 133 -27.77 -0.34 -25.55
C SER A 133 -27.39 -0.37 -24.06
N TRP A 134 -28.36 -0.73 -23.21
CA TRP A 134 -28.15 -0.91 -21.77
C TRP A 134 -26.95 -1.82 -21.46
N LYS A 135 -26.77 -2.88 -22.25
CA LYS A 135 -25.68 -3.84 -22.09
C LYS A 135 -24.29 -3.21 -22.17
N LYS A 136 -24.06 -2.35 -23.16
CA LYS A 136 -22.75 -1.71 -23.34
C LYS A 136 -22.46 -0.76 -22.18
N THR A 137 -23.46 0.01 -21.75
CA THR A 137 -23.37 0.90 -20.60
C THR A 137 -23.04 0.13 -19.32
N VAL A 138 -23.82 -0.91 -19.03
CA VAL A 138 -23.63 -1.75 -17.83
C VAL A 138 -22.28 -2.48 -17.86
N ALA A 139 -21.88 -3.05 -19.00
CA ALA A 139 -20.59 -3.72 -19.14
C ALA A 139 -19.40 -2.75 -19.00
N GLY A 140 -19.52 -1.53 -19.54
CA GLY A 140 -18.52 -0.48 -19.40
C GLY A 140 -18.34 -0.06 -17.94
N LEU A 141 -19.45 0.14 -17.23
CA LEU A 141 -19.41 0.49 -15.80
C LEU A 141 -18.91 -0.67 -14.94
N ALA A 142 -19.29 -1.92 -15.23
CA ALA A 142 -18.76 -3.09 -14.51
C ALA A 142 -17.24 -3.30 -14.69
N LYS A 143 -16.65 -2.79 -15.78
CA LYS A 143 -15.17 -2.76 -15.96
C LYS A 143 -14.53 -1.68 -15.09
N LYS A 144 -15.18 -0.52 -14.94
CA LYS A 144 -14.72 0.58 -14.07
C LYS A 144 -14.88 0.25 -12.58
N PHE A 145 -15.93 -0.49 -12.25
CA PHE A 145 -16.28 -0.91 -10.88
C PHE A 145 -16.26 -2.45 -10.77
N PRO A 146 -15.06 -3.07 -10.84
CA PRO A 146 -14.96 -4.53 -10.76
C PRO A 146 -15.39 -5.03 -9.37
N PRO A 147 -16.01 -6.22 -9.27
CA PRO A 147 -16.40 -6.78 -7.98
C PRO A 147 -15.24 -6.96 -7.01
N ILE A 148 -15.38 -6.46 -5.78
CA ILE A 148 -14.37 -6.59 -4.72
C ILE A 148 -14.96 -7.38 -3.54
N GLY A 149 -14.93 -8.71 -3.65
CA GLY A 149 -15.45 -9.61 -2.61
C GLY A 149 -14.64 -9.60 -1.31
N ALA A 150 -15.19 -10.22 -0.25
CA ALA A 150 -14.61 -10.18 1.10
C ALA A 150 -13.14 -10.62 1.20
N LYS A 151 -12.75 -11.70 0.51
CA LYS A 151 -11.34 -12.17 0.49
C LYS A 151 -10.41 -11.15 -0.17
N ALA A 152 -10.85 -10.51 -1.25
CA ALA A 152 -10.10 -9.46 -1.92
C ALA A 152 -9.94 -8.22 -1.02
N ARG A 153 -11.02 -7.79 -0.35
CA ARG A 153 -10.99 -6.67 0.60
C ARG A 153 -9.98 -6.90 1.73
N LYS A 154 -9.93 -8.10 2.32
CA LYS A 154 -8.92 -8.45 3.34
C LYS A 154 -7.49 -8.34 2.81
N ARG A 155 -7.24 -8.83 1.58
CA ARG A 155 -5.92 -8.72 0.94
C ARG A 155 -5.54 -7.27 0.63
N ILE A 156 -6.50 -6.47 0.17
CA ILE A 156 -6.32 -5.04 -0.09
C ILE A 156 -5.98 -4.31 1.20
N ALA A 157 -6.73 -4.55 2.30
CA ALA A 157 -6.44 -3.94 3.60
C ALA A 157 -5.04 -4.28 4.12
N LYS A 158 -4.61 -5.54 3.99
CA LYS A 158 -3.23 -5.94 4.33
C LYS A 158 -2.19 -5.24 3.46
N MET A 159 -2.46 -5.13 2.15
CA MET A 159 -1.56 -4.45 1.21
C MET A 159 -1.47 -2.95 1.50
N LEU A 160 -2.60 -2.32 1.85
CA LEU A 160 -2.67 -0.92 2.25
C LEU A 160 -1.85 -0.68 3.53
N ALA A 161 -2.03 -1.49 4.56
CA ALA A 161 -1.27 -1.39 5.81
C ALA A 161 0.25 -1.55 5.57
N GLN A 162 0.65 -2.53 4.75
CA GLN A 162 2.06 -2.72 4.40
C GLN A 162 2.61 -1.53 3.60
N ALA A 163 1.85 -1.03 2.62
CA ALA A 163 2.27 0.11 1.82
C ALA A 163 2.38 1.39 2.64
N GLN A 164 1.50 1.59 3.63
CA GLN A 164 1.61 2.69 4.59
C GLN A 164 2.88 2.57 5.43
N ALA A 165 3.16 1.38 5.99
CA ALA A 165 4.38 1.14 6.76
C ALA A 165 5.65 1.36 5.91
N ASP A 166 5.66 0.90 4.65
CA ASP A 166 6.77 1.14 3.72
C ASP A 166 6.90 2.64 3.40
N LEU A 167 5.80 3.38 3.27
CA LEU A 167 5.81 4.83 3.04
C LEU A 167 6.36 5.59 4.24
N ASP A 168 5.99 5.18 5.46
CA ASP A 168 6.44 5.78 6.72
C ASP A 168 7.92 5.49 6.98
N ALA A 169 8.40 4.32 6.55
CA ALA A 169 9.83 3.98 6.51
C ALA A 169 10.61 4.68 5.38
N GLY A 170 9.96 5.49 4.53
CA GLY A 170 10.59 6.22 3.42
C GLY A 170 10.84 5.38 2.16
N GLY A 171 10.35 4.14 2.10
CA GLY A 171 10.55 3.20 0.99
C GLY A 171 9.60 3.39 -0.18
N LEU A 172 9.66 4.54 -0.89
CA LEU A 172 8.79 4.86 -2.02
C LEU A 172 8.79 3.78 -3.13
N GLY A 173 9.94 3.16 -3.43
CA GLY A 173 10.04 2.13 -4.46
C GLY A 173 9.14 0.91 -4.17
N LYS A 174 9.00 0.53 -2.89
CA LYS A 174 8.15 -0.58 -2.47
C LYS A 174 6.66 -0.26 -2.58
N VAL A 175 6.30 1.01 -2.40
CA VAL A 175 4.91 1.51 -2.42
C VAL A 175 4.37 1.68 -3.85
N LYS A 176 5.25 2.04 -4.80
CA LYS A 176 4.89 2.30 -6.21
C LYS A 176 4.08 1.18 -6.86
N ARG A 177 4.47 -0.08 -6.68
CA ARG A 177 3.80 -1.24 -7.30
C ARG A 177 2.42 -1.55 -6.68
N PRO A 178 2.27 -1.62 -5.33
CA PRO A 178 0.97 -1.71 -4.67
C PRO A 178 -0.03 -0.62 -5.07
N LEU A 179 0.42 0.64 -5.23
CA LEU A 179 -0.48 1.76 -5.55
C LEU A 179 -1.32 1.54 -6.81
N GLY A 180 -0.78 0.90 -7.84
CA GLY A 180 -1.54 0.60 -9.07
C GLY A 180 -2.73 -0.34 -8.84
N LYS A 181 -2.64 -1.24 -7.84
CA LYS A 181 -3.75 -2.12 -7.42
C LYS A 181 -4.70 -1.40 -6.47
N LEU A 182 -4.16 -0.65 -5.50
CA LEU A 182 -4.94 0.10 -4.52
C LEU A 182 -5.77 1.22 -5.17
N GLY A 183 -5.27 1.85 -6.23
CA GLY A 183 -5.99 2.88 -6.99
C GLY A 183 -7.22 2.37 -7.76
N ARG A 184 -7.44 1.05 -7.84
CA ARG A 184 -8.64 0.45 -8.44
C ARG A 184 -9.74 0.15 -7.43
N VAL A 185 -9.48 0.41 -6.14
CA VAL A 185 -10.42 0.15 -5.07
C VAL A 185 -11.45 1.26 -5.02
N TRP A 186 -12.71 0.89 -5.27
CA TRP A 186 -13.84 1.83 -5.28
C TRP A 186 -14.86 1.54 -4.17
N TYR A 187 -14.76 0.38 -3.53
CA TYR A 187 -15.66 -0.07 -2.48
C TYR A 187 -14.96 -1.03 -1.49
N PRO A 188 -15.29 -1.01 -0.18
CA PRO A 188 -16.16 -0.05 0.53
C PRO A 188 -15.59 1.36 0.49
N LYS A 189 -16.43 2.38 0.74
CA LYS A 189 -16.02 3.79 0.59
C LYS A 189 -14.88 4.15 1.53
N GLU A 190 -14.89 3.61 2.74
CA GLU A 190 -13.85 3.84 3.75
C GLU A 190 -12.50 3.31 3.26
N LEU A 191 -12.49 2.09 2.71
CA LEU A 191 -11.28 1.48 2.17
C LEU A 191 -10.78 2.21 0.92
N ALA A 192 -11.69 2.64 0.05
CA ALA A 192 -11.35 3.44 -1.14
C ALA A 192 -10.73 4.79 -0.73
N ALA A 193 -11.33 5.48 0.24
CA ALA A 193 -10.81 6.74 0.78
C ALA A 193 -9.41 6.57 1.39
N GLN A 194 -9.16 5.50 2.14
CA GLN A 194 -7.83 5.21 2.67
C GLN A 194 -6.80 4.95 1.55
N CYS A 195 -7.19 4.24 0.49
CA CYS A 195 -6.32 4.03 -0.67
C CYS A 195 -5.99 5.35 -1.38
N THR A 196 -6.96 6.25 -1.51
CA THR A 196 -6.74 7.61 -2.06
C THR A 196 -5.82 8.43 -1.16
N ALA A 197 -6.01 8.40 0.16
CA ALA A 197 -5.15 9.11 1.10
C ALA A 197 -3.68 8.64 1.02
N LEU A 198 -3.45 7.32 0.97
CA LEU A 198 -2.10 6.77 0.76
C LEU A 198 -1.49 7.26 -0.57
N ARG A 199 -2.29 7.28 -1.64
CA ARG A 199 -1.82 7.75 -2.96
C ARG A 199 -1.38 9.21 -2.91
N ASN A 200 -2.19 10.07 -2.29
CA ASN A 200 -1.85 11.49 -2.12
C ASN A 200 -0.58 11.65 -1.28
N ALA A 201 -0.48 10.95 -0.15
CA ALA A 201 0.71 11.00 0.70
C ALA A 201 1.98 10.50 -0.01
N TYR A 202 1.85 9.50 -0.88
CA TYR A 202 2.94 9.05 -1.74
C TYR A 202 3.35 10.11 -2.76
N ASP A 203 2.38 10.71 -3.46
CA ASP A 203 2.64 11.71 -4.50
C ASP A 203 3.26 12.99 -3.88
N ASP A 204 2.85 13.37 -2.67
CA ASP A 204 3.44 14.49 -1.93
C ASP A 204 4.88 14.21 -1.49
N LYS A 205 5.15 13.04 -0.88
CA LYS A 205 6.52 12.62 -0.52
C LYS A 205 7.42 12.47 -1.75
N LEU A 206 6.87 12.00 -2.86
CA LEU A 206 7.59 11.89 -4.12
C LEU A 206 8.03 13.26 -4.61
N ARG A 207 7.11 14.22 -4.67
CA ARG A 207 7.39 15.60 -5.09
C ARG A 207 8.43 16.25 -4.18
N GLU A 208 8.29 16.11 -2.86
CA GLU A 208 9.26 16.64 -1.90
C GLU A 208 10.68 16.11 -2.18
N LEU A 209 10.80 14.80 -2.41
CA LEU A 209 12.11 14.19 -2.65
C LEU A 209 12.69 14.51 -4.02
N THR A 210 11.88 14.62 -5.07
CA THR A 210 12.35 14.90 -6.44
C THR A 210 12.76 16.35 -6.64
N ASP A 211 12.06 17.29 -6.00
CA ASP A 211 12.28 18.72 -6.23
C ASP A 211 13.44 19.23 -5.37
N ARG A 212 13.69 18.59 -4.22
CA ARG A 212 14.68 19.04 -3.24
C ARG A 212 16.12 19.15 -3.78
N PRO A 213 16.66 18.18 -4.55
CA PRO A 213 18.00 18.32 -5.12
C PRO A 213 18.14 19.56 -6.00
N GLY A 214 17.17 19.85 -6.86
CA GLY A 214 17.20 21.01 -7.75
C GLY A 214 17.18 22.35 -7.01
N GLN A 215 16.37 22.46 -5.96
CA GLN A 215 16.36 23.64 -5.08
C GLN A 215 17.72 23.88 -4.41
N LEU A 216 18.34 22.81 -3.88
CA LEU A 216 19.63 22.90 -3.22
C LEU A 216 20.77 23.26 -4.18
N LEU A 217 20.69 22.81 -5.43
CA LEU A 217 21.62 23.23 -6.49
C LEU A 217 21.48 24.71 -6.82
N ALA A 218 20.25 25.23 -6.93
CA ALA A 218 20.00 26.66 -7.15
C ALA A 218 20.54 27.53 -5.99
N GLU A 219 20.43 27.03 -4.75
CA GLU A 219 21.00 27.66 -3.56
C GLU A 219 22.53 27.48 -3.42
N ARG A 220 23.20 26.82 -4.38
CA ARG A 220 24.63 26.46 -4.34
C ARG A 220 25.04 25.60 -3.14
N LYS A 221 24.10 24.86 -2.53
CA LYS A 221 24.35 23.93 -1.41
C LYS A 221 24.71 22.54 -1.94
N LEU A 222 25.86 22.43 -2.58
CA LEU A 222 26.24 21.25 -3.38
C LEU A 222 26.34 19.94 -2.57
N VAL A 223 26.88 19.99 -1.34
CA VAL A 223 26.95 18.80 -0.45
C VAL A 223 25.55 18.33 -0.06
N GLU A 224 24.65 19.26 0.26
CA GLU A 224 23.27 18.94 0.62
C GLU A 224 22.49 18.38 -0.56
N ALA A 225 22.70 18.92 -1.76
CA ALA A 225 22.14 18.39 -2.99
C ALA A 225 22.59 16.94 -3.26
N ALA A 226 23.88 16.64 -3.11
CA ALA A 226 24.40 15.28 -3.24
C ALA A 226 23.77 14.31 -2.22
N LEU A 227 23.54 14.78 -0.99
CA LEU A 227 22.84 14.01 0.04
C LEU A 227 21.34 13.87 -0.23
N ALA A 228 20.70 14.84 -0.88
CA ALA A 228 19.31 14.77 -1.29
C ALA A 228 19.13 13.71 -2.39
N TYR A 229 20.02 13.65 -3.38
CA TYR A 229 20.06 12.54 -4.34
C TYR A 229 20.26 11.19 -3.65
N GLN A 230 21.13 11.10 -2.64
CA GLN A 230 21.31 9.86 -1.88
C GLN A 230 20.01 9.38 -1.23
N ARG A 231 19.23 10.30 -0.63
CA ARG A 231 17.93 9.97 -0.04
C ARG A 231 16.95 9.45 -1.08
N LEU A 232 16.95 10.05 -2.29
CA LEU A 232 16.09 9.59 -3.38
C LEU A 232 16.48 8.18 -3.86
N ILE A 233 17.79 7.90 -3.95
CA ILE A 233 18.31 6.55 -4.27
C ILE A 233 17.87 5.54 -3.21
N ASP A 234 18.01 5.88 -1.92
CA ASP A 234 17.66 5.01 -0.81
C ASP A 234 16.13 4.74 -0.76
N ALA A 235 15.31 5.74 -1.11
CA ALA A 235 13.84 5.62 -1.13
C ALA A 235 13.32 4.67 -2.22
N PHE A 236 13.92 4.69 -3.41
CA PHE A 236 13.47 3.90 -4.56
C PHE A 236 14.17 2.54 -4.69
N GLY A 237 15.34 2.38 -4.08
CA GLY A 237 16.15 1.17 -4.17
C GLY A 237 16.92 1.08 -5.49
N SER A 238 18.04 0.34 -5.49
CA SER A 238 19.07 0.41 -6.54
C SER A 238 18.64 -0.03 -7.95
N SER A 239 17.53 -0.75 -8.09
CA SER A 239 17.05 -1.26 -9.39
C SER A 239 16.02 -0.36 -10.08
N ASP A 240 15.45 0.61 -9.37
CA ASP A 240 14.39 1.49 -9.87
C ASP A 240 14.98 2.60 -10.78
N ASN A 241 14.21 3.05 -11.76
CA ASN A 241 14.69 4.01 -12.77
C ASN A 241 14.95 5.38 -12.16
N GLU A 242 14.12 5.80 -11.21
CA GLU A 242 14.27 7.05 -10.47
C GLU A 242 15.55 7.04 -9.63
N ALA A 243 15.87 5.92 -8.99
CA ALA A 243 17.14 5.76 -8.27
C ALA A 243 18.36 5.76 -9.20
N LYS A 244 18.25 5.16 -10.40
CA LYS A 244 19.34 5.17 -11.39
C LYS A 244 19.61 6.57 -11.93
N ALA A 245 18.56 7.34 -12.22
CA ALA A 245 18.68 8.73 -12.66
C ALA A 245 19.34 9.58 -11.57
N ALA A 246 18.85 9.50 -10.33
CA ALA A 246 19.45 10.22 -9.20
C ALA A 246 20.90 9.83 -8.93
N ARG A 247 21.27 8.55 -9.11
CA ARG A 247 22.67 8.12 -9.01
C ARG A 247 23.54 8.75 -10.09
N LYS A 248 23.05 8.82 -11.33
CA LYS A 248 23.77 9.45 -12.43
C LYS A 248 24.01 10.94 -12.12
N ASP A 249 22.97 11.65 -11.69
CA ASP A 249 23.05 13.08 -11.38
C ASP A 249 23.97 13.34 -10.17
N GLN A 250 23.88 12.50 -9.13
CA GLN A 250 24.79 12.56 -7.98
C GLN A 250 26.24 12.32 -8.39
N GLN A 251 26.50 11.32 -9.23
CA GLN A 251 27.85 11.00 -9.69
C GLN A 251 28.42 12.13 -10.57
N GLN A 252 27.59 12.72 -11.43
CA GLN A 252 27.94 13.89 -12.23
C GLN A 252 28.31 15.07 -11.33
N LEU A 253 27.46 15.40 -10.35
CA LEU A 253 27.71 16.50 -9.40
C LEU A 253 29.03 16.30 -8.64
N LEU A 254 29.29 15.08 -8.15
CA LEU A 254 30.56 14.78 -7.47
C LEU A 254 31.77 14.78 -8.43
N THR A 255 31.56 14.66 -9.74
CA THR A 255 32.63 14.73 -10.74
C THR A 255 32.95 16.18 -11.11
N GLU A 256 31.93 17.01 -11.26
CA GLU A 256 32.06 18.44 -11.53
C GLU A 256 32.68 19.19 -10.34
N TYR A 257 32.42 18.74 -9.10
CA TYR A 257 32.91 19.37 -7.87
C TYR A 257 33.67 18.36 -6.99
N PRO A 258 34.94 18.05 -7.29
CA PRO A 258 35.73 17.09 -6.52
C PRO A 258 35.90 17.47 -5.04
N GLU A 259 35.93 18.76 -4.72
CA GLU A 259 36.16 19.33 -3.39
C GLU A 259 35.05 18.98 -2.38
N ILE A 260 33.85 18.64 -2.86
CA ILE A 260 32.74 18.25 -1.97
C ILE A 260 32.69 16.75 -1.68
N ARG A 261 33.48 15.91 -2.36
CA ARG A 261 33.44 14.43 -2.21
C ARG A 261 33.77 13.96 -0.79
N SER A 262 34.80 14.53 -0.18
CA SER A 262 35.24 14.17 1.17
C SER A 262 34.16 14.54 2.20
N ARG A 263 33.59 15.75 2.09
CA ARG A 263 32.51 16.24 2.95
C ARG A 263 31.24 15.42 2.80
N PHE A 264 30.85 15.08 1.57
CA PHE A 264 29.71 14.19 1.30
C PHE A 264 29.91 12.81 1.95
N THR A 265 31.08 12.21 1.80
CA THR A 265 31.40 10.88 2.34
C THR A 265 31.36 10.88 3.87
N GLU A 266 31.93 11.90 4.51
CA GLU A 266 31.93 12.00 5.97
C GLU A 266 30.51 12.22 6.52
N GLN A 267 29.72 13.12 5.91
CA GLN A 267 28.33 13.32 6.32
C GLN A 267 27.47 12.06 6.11
N LEU A 268 27.72 11.29 5.05
CA LEU A 268 27.05 10.02 4.82
C LEU A 268 27.42 8.99 5.90
N ARG A 269 28.71 8.93 6.29
CA ARG A 269 29.19 8.07 7.37
C ARG A 269 28.53 8.43 8.71
N GLN A 270 28.51 9.71 9.06
CA GLN A 270 27.87 10.22 10.28
C GLN A 270 26.38 9.88 10.33
N ARG A 271 25.64 10.08 9.22
CA ARG A 271 24.22 9.71 9.16
C ARG A 271 23.97 8.22 9.33
N ARG A 272 24.80 7.37 8.71
CA ARG A 272 24.70 5.91 8.87
C ARG A 272 25.02 5.47 10.30
N ALA A 273 26.03 6.07 10.93
CA ALA A 273 26.36 5.82 12.33
C ALA A 273 25.22 6.24 13.27
N GLN A 274 24.63 7.41 13.04
CA GLN A 274 23.46 7.88 13.81
C GLN A 274 22.23 6.97 13.63
N ALA A 275 21.96 6.52 12.40
CA ALA A 275 20.86 5.59 12.14
C ALA A 275 21.08 4.23 12.84
N ALA A 276 22.32 3.72 12.83
CA ALA A 276 22.68 2.49 13.53
C ALA A 276 22.56 2.64 15.06
N ALA A 277 22.99 3.77 15.62
CA ALA A 277 22.87 4.06 17.05
C ALA A 277 21.40 4.13 17.49
N LYS A 278 20.55 4.83 16.72
CA LYS A 278 19.09 4.88 16.96
C LYS A 278 18.44 3.50 16.89
N ALA A 279 18.83 2.66 15.93
CA ALA A 279 18.32 1.29 15.83
C ALA A 279 18.77 0.39 16.98
N ALA A 280 19.93 0.67 17.59
CA ALA A 280 20.47 -0.07 18.73
C ALA A 280 20.03 0.48 20.11
N GLY A 281 19.17 1.51 20.15
CA GLY A 281 18.77 2.18 21.39
C GLY A 281 19.92 2.90 22.12
N LYS A 282 21.06 3.11 21.45
CA LYS A 282 22.24 3.78 22.02
C LYS A 282 22.27 5.25 21.59
N PRO A 283 22.64 6.19 22.48
CA PRO A 283 22.83 7.58 22.09
C PRO A 283 23.91 7.69 21.00
N PRO A 284 23.79 8.65 20.07
CA PRO A 284 24.74 8.78 18.97
C PRO A 284 26.17 9.01 19.51
N PRO A 285 27.21 8.45 18.86
CA PRO A 285 28.58 8.71 19.26
C PRO A 285 28.91 10.17 18.95
N VAL A 286 29.18 10.95 20.00
CA VAL A 286 29.71 12.31 19.87
C VAL A 286 31.17 12.18 19.47
N ALA A 287 31.55 12.79 18.35
CA ALA A 287 32.95 12.88 17.94
C ALA A 287 33.52 14.25 18.36
N ASP A 288 34.55 14.16 19.20
CA ASP A 288 35.63 15.09 19.57
C ASP A 288 35.40 16.37 20.40
N GLY A 289 36.13 16.42 21.53
CA GLY A 289 37.04 17.52 21.83
C GLY A 289 36.71 18.41 23.03
N SER A 290 37.15 18.07 24.24
CA SER A 290 37.84 18.97 25.19
C SER A 290 38.14 18.32 26.55
N LYS A 291 39.31 18.68 27.08
CA LYS A 291 39.89 18.31 28.37
C LYS A 291 39.18 18.98 29.57
N ASP A 292 39.33 18.31 30.72
CA ASP A 292 39.35 18.80 32.10
C ASP A 292 38.16 19.61 32.65
N GLN A 293 37.40 19.02 33.59
CA GLN A 293 37.55 19.32 35.02
C GLN A 293 36.58 18.53 35.91
N ALA A 294 37.07 18.22 37.10
CA ALA A 294 36.44 17.51 38.20
C ALA A 294 35.24 18.26 38.81
N GLY A 295 34.34 17.51 39.44
CA GLY A 295 33.28 18.03 40.31
C GLY A 295 32.53 16.88 40.99
N ASN A 296 32.71 16.80 42.30
CA ASN A 296 32.46 15.67 43.19
C ASN A 296 30.99 15.51 43.63
N GLU A 297 30.62 14.27 44.02
CA GLU A 297 29.70 13.86 45.12
C GLU A 297 28.23 14.36 45.13
N ALA A 298 27.20 13.65 45.61
CA ALA A 298 26.98 12.33 46.22
C ALA A 298 25.45 12.08 46.28
N GLY A 299 25.01 10.83 46.44
CA GLY A 299 23.61 10.52 46.82
C GLY A 299 23.23 9.06 46.59
N GLN A 300 23.32 8.27 47.66
CA GLN A 300 23.20 6.81 47.74
C GLN A 300 21.76 6.25 47.70
N GLN A 301 21.71 4.91 47.63
CA GLN A 301 20.68 3.91 48.01
C GLN A 301 19.84 3.34 46.84
N ALA A 302 19.65 2.02 46.69
CA ALA A 302 20.23 0.83 47.30
C ALA A 302 19.93 -0.40 46.40
N GLU A 303 20.74 -1.45 46.61
CA GLU A 303 20.83 -2.81 46.07
C GLU A 303 19.59 -3.51 45.47
N ALA A 304 19.82 -4.23 44.36
CA ALA A 304 19.52 -5.67 44.24
C ALA A 304 20.32 -6.27 43.06
N ASP A 305 21.04 -7.35 43.37
CA ASP A 305 21.89 -8.23 42.54
C ASP A 305 21.78 -8.10 41.01
N THR A 306 22.91 -7.76 40.38
CA THR A 306 23.14 -8.08 38.97
C THR A 306 24.44 -8.88 38.87
N PRO A 307 24.41 -10.12 38.35
CA PRO A 307 25.63 -10.89 38.16
C PRO A 307 26.47 -10.22 37.07
N THR A 308 27.73 -9.97 37.38
CA THR A 308 28.78 -9.61 36.42
C THR A 308 28.79 -10.61 35.26
N PRO A 309 28.54 -10.22 33.99
CA PRO A 309 28.91 -11.09 32.88
C PRO A 309 30.42 -10.97 32.68
N ALA A 310 31.09 -12.10 32.83
CA ALA A 310 32.43 -12.33 32.32
C ALA A 310 32.51 -11.96 30.82
N PRO A 311 33.71 -11.68 30.27
CA PRO A 311 33.86 -11.47 28.83
C PRO A 311 33.44 -12.75 28.09
N GLU A 312 32.25 -12.72 27.47
CA GLU A 312 31.76 -13.82 26.64
C GLU A 312 32.64 -13.93 25.40
N THR A 313 33.38 -15.03 25.32
CA THR A 313 33.94 -15.54 24.07
C THR A 313 32.83 -15.57 23.00
N PRO A 314 33.09 -15.14 21.75
CA PRO A 314 32.07 -15.13 20.72
C PRO A 314 31.51 -16.54 20.52
N ASP A 315 30.21 -16.70 20.78
CA ASP A 315 29.44 -17.93 20.63
C ASP A 315 29.80 -18.63 19.30
N GLU A 316 30.53 -19.75 19.39
CA GLU A 316 31.03 -20.50 18.24
C GLU A 316 29.89 -20.92 17.29
N ALA A 317 28.69 -21.15 17.84
CA ALA A 317 27.50 -21.46 17.04
C ALA A 317 27.02 -20.27 16.20
N ALA A 318 27.21 -19.03 16.66
CA ALA A 318 26.87 -17.83 15.90
C ALA A 318 27.86 -17.56 14.76
N LEU A 319 29.14 -17.88 14.97
CA LEU A 319 30.18 -17.81 13.94
C LEU A 319 29.94 -18.87 12.86
N GLU A 320 29.61 -20.11 13.25
CA GLU A 320 29.30 -21.21 12.32
C GLU A 320 28.09 -20.87 11.42
N ARG A 321 27.00 -20.32 12.01
CA ARG A 321 25.83 -19.90 11.23
C ARG A 321 26.14 -18.83 10.19
N ARG A 322 27.02 -17.88 10.53
CA ARG A 322 27.45 -16.82 9.60
C ARG A 322 28.32 -17.40 8.49
N ALA A 323 29.26 -18.29 8.82
CA ALA A 323 30.10 -18.99 7.85
C ALA A 323 29.26 -19.86 6.89
N ALA A 324 28.33 -20.67 7.41
CA ALA A 324 27.44 -21.50 6.60
C ALA A 324 26.57 -20.69 5.62
N SER A 325 26.17 -19.47 6.00
CA SER A 325 25.40 -18.58 5.13
C SER A 325 26.20 -18.14 3.88
N LEU A 326 27.52 -17.93 4.02
CA LEU A 326 28.40 -17.57 2.91
C LEU A 326 28.59 -18.73 1.93
N VAL A 327 28.72 -19.96 2.43
CA VAL A 327 28.79 -21.19 1.61
C VAL A 327 27.51 -21.36 0.79
N LYS A 328 26.33 -21.20 1.42
CA LYS A 328 25.04 -21.30 0.73
C LYS A 328 24.88 -20.22 -0.35
N LEU A 329 25.35 -19.00 -0.07
CA LEU A 329 25.31 -17.90 -1.03
C LEU A 329 26.24 -18.18 -2.23
N ALA A 330 27.42 -18.75 -1.99
CA ALA A 330 28.35 -19.14 -3.04
C ALA A 330 27.76 -20.24 -3.95
N GLN A 331 27.13 -21.26 -3.39
CA GLN A 331 26.43 -22.30 -4.17
C GLN A 331 25.30 -21.73 -5.03
N MET A 332 24.55 -20.74 -4.52
CA MET A 332 23.52 -20.05 -5.30
C MET A 332 24.12 -19.26 -6.48
N TYR A 333 25.26 -18.58 -6.28
CA TYR A 333 25.94 -17.88 -7.37
C TYR A 333 26.52 -18.84 -8.40
N HIS A 334 27.08 -19.97 -7.96
CA HIS A 334 27.58 -21.01 -8.86
C HIS A 334 26.44 -21.59 -9.72
N GLY A 335 25.27 -21.88 -9.14
CA GLY A 335 24.10 -22.36 -9.88
C GLY A 335 23.48 -21.34 -10.85
N ARG A 336 24.00 -20.12 -10.91
CA ARG A 336 23.61 -19.04 -11.84
C ARG A 336 24.75 -18.63 -12.76
N ASP A 337 25.74 -19.50 -12.94
CA ASP A 337 26.96 -19.29 -13.74
C ASP A 337 27.78 -18.04 -13.34
N MET A 338 27.63 -17.56 -12.10
CA MET A 338 28.39 -16.43 -11.56
C MET A 338 29.64 -16.92 -10.80
N ILE A 339 30.53 -17.63 -11.50
CA ILE A 339 31.64 -18.39 -10.91
C ILE A 339 32.60 -17.52 -10.10
N GLU A 340 33.02 -16.36 -10.61
CA GLU A 340 33.94 -15.46 -9.90
C GLU A 340 33.35 -14.93 -8.59
N LYS A 341 32.05 -14.63 -8.56
CA LYS A 341 31.35 -14.20 -7.34
C LYS A 341 31.17 -15.34 -6.35
N ALA A 342 30.96 -16.56 -6.84
CA ALA A 342 30.89 -17.75 -6.00
C ALA A 342 32.25 -18.01 -5.33
N LYS A 343 33.35 -17.98 -6.09
CA LYS A 343 34.73 -18.12 -5.57
C LYS A 343 35.07 -17.05 -4.54
N ALA A 344 34.78 -15.79 -4.83
CA ALA A 344 35.01 -14.68 -3.90
C ALA A 344 34.28 -14.88 -2.55
N LYS A 345 33.07 -15.46 -2.55
CA LYS A 345 32.32 -15.73 -1.31
C LYS A 345 32.85 -16.92 -0.52
N LEU A 346 33.37 -17.94 -1.18
CA LEU A 346 34.05 -19.04 -0.51
C LEU A 346 35.39 -18.57 0.09
N THR A 347 36.18 -17.78 -0.63
CA THR A 347 37.42 -17.18 -0.11
C THR A 347 37.14 -16.32 1.11
N GLN A 348 36.12 -15.45 1.04
CA GLN A 348 35.67 -14.65 2.18
C GLN A 348 35.29 -15.52 3.40
N CYS A 349 34.64 -16.67 3.19
CA CYS A 349 34.29 -17.59 4.27
C CYS A 349 35.53 -18.20 4.95
N VAL A 350 36.52 -18.60 4.16
CA VAL A 350 37.78 -19.21 4.67
C VAL A 350 38.63 -18.19 5.42
N GLU A 351 38.71 -16.95 4.93
CA GLU A 351 39.50 -15.88 5.55
C GLU A 351 38.87 -15.36 6.83
N THR A 352 37.55 -15.22 6.86
CA THR A 352 36.84 -14.59 8.00
C THR A 352 36.54 -15.59 9.12
N TYR A 353 36.35 -16.88 8.78
CA TYR A 353 35.92 -17.91 9.74
C TYR A 353 36.76 -19.19 9.63
N PRO A 354 38.10 -19.12 9.77
CA PRO A 354 39.01 -20.22 9.41
C PRO A 354 38.82 -21.52 10.21
N ASN A 355 38.21 -21.44 11.39
CA ASN A 355 38.03 -22.55 12.34
C ASN A 355 36.58 -23.09 12.37
N THR A 356 35.77 -22.81 11.34
CA THR A 356 34.37 -23.29 11.22
C THR A 356 34.27 -24.50 10.29
N GLU A 357 33.28 -25.37 10.52
CA GLU A 357 33.01 -26.50 9.62
C GLU A 357 32.66 -26.01 8.21
N ALA A 358 31.92 -24.89 8.13
CA ALA A 358 31.62 -24.22 6.87
C ALA A 358 32.87 -23.74 6.12
N ALA A 359 33.94 -23.32 6.80
CA ALA A 359 35.19 -22.96 6.12
C ALA A 359 35.92 -24.18 5.53
N GLU A 360 35.85 -25.35 6.17
CA GLU A 360 36.35 -26.59 5.57
C GLU A 360 35.55 -26.98 4.33
N GLN A 361 34.22 -26.84 4.38
CA GLN A 361 33.35 -27.04 3.23
C GLN A 361 33.68 -26.05 2.10
N ALA A 362 33.94 -24.78 2.44
CA ALA A 362 34.35 -23.77 1.48
C ALA A 362 35.69 -24.12 0.79
N ARG A 363 36.68 -24.62 1.53
CA ARG A 363 37.96 -25.10 0.96
C ARG A 363 37.74 -26.29 0.01
N LYS A 364 36.88 -27.24 0.37
CA LYS A 364 36.52 -28.38 -0.50
C LYS A 364 35.84 -27.92 -1.80
N LEU A 365 34.91 -26.96 -1.71
CA LEU A 365 34.22 -26.40 -2.88
C LEU A 365 35.16 -25.58 -3.77
N LEU A 366 36.05 -24.77 -3.19
CA LEU A 366 37.06 -24.03 -3.96
C LEU A 366 37.97 -24.96 -4.78
N ARG A 367 38.40 -26.08 -4.20
CA ARG A 367 39.20 -27.10 -4.92
C ARG A 367 38.40 -27.81 -6.01
N ARG A 368 37.10 -28.03 -5.80
CA ARG A 368 36.22 -28.70 -6.78
C ARG A 368 35.83 -27.80 -7.96
N TRP A 369 35.83 -26.48 -7.76
CA TRP A 369 35.46 -25.47 -8.76
C TRP A 369 36.67 -24.79 -9.41
N GLN A 370 37.89 -25.29 -9.14
CA GLN A 370 39.05 -25.09 -10.01
C GLN A 370 38.85 -25.93 -11.26
#